data_AF-A0A8K0T7A8-F1
#
_entry.id   AF-A0A8K0T7A8-F1
#
_cell.length_a   1.000
_cell.length_b   1.000
_cell.length_c   1.000
_cell.angle_alpha   90.00
_cell.angle_beta   90.00
_cell.angle_gamma   90.00
#
_symmetry.space_group_name_H-M   'P 1'
#
loop_
_entity.id
_entity.type
_entity.pdbx_description
1 polymer ?
#
loop_
_entity_poly.entity_id
_entity_poly.type
_entity_poly.pdbx_seq_one_letter_code
_entity_poly.pdbx_strand_id
1 'polypeptide(L)'
;MGSSERPPVWSYQPLKLLYQLFYFITVLARVPLWLTVSLVPALRPHPRWTIKQSFLTRLAYRVLESRSRIGVTEKLSLHPGKEGKRFEIIPPLEAELYRGPLLSSQVEPEPVGGAWFPRAPGPDAASKTVILLLHGGAFVQGTGREDYCGFAAKNMLEHDGADAVFCLSYRLSGYAGQNPFPAALQDTLAAYMHLLRKLKIPPSRLVIAGDSAGGNLVIALMRYIYEFGKELGIPPPRCGALFSPLVAPFDFDFDTKPQRSTDFLHRSFVVWGARTYAAGVEDAMSNPYMTPLGNPFPTPAPIFVNVGTAEVFLDNCLRWVQQMRQTGGREIELHLEEDAVHDTFLIGNQIGFDESARKATSAMMAFIQGQMI
;
A
#
# COMPACT_ATOMS: atom_id res chain seq x y z
N MET A 1 -12.70 20.61 10.81
CA MET A 1 -13.21 20.36 12.19
C MET A 1 -12.25 19.41 12.87
N GLY A 2 -11.52 19.91 13.87
CA GLY A 2 -10.59 19.13 14.67
C GLY A 2 -11.33 18.28 15.71
N SER A 3 -11.23 16.98 15.58
CA SER A 3 -11.27 16.08 16.73
C SER A 3 -10.40 14.90 16.36
N SER A 4 -9.29 14.73 17.08
CA SER A 4 -8.57 13.47 17.07
C SER A 4 -9.57 12.38 17.51
N GLU A 5 -10.09 11.60 16.56
CA GLU A 5 -11.12 10.62 16.88
C GLU A 5 -10.60 9.73 18.02
N ARG A 6 -11.43 9.58 19.06
CA ARG A 6 -11.10 8.67 20.16
C ARG A 6 -11.22 7.24 19.64
N PRO A 7 -10.37 6.31 20.11
CA PRO A 7 -10.57 4.90 19.80
C PRO A 7 -11.99 4.46 20.18
N PRO A 8 -12.61 3.56 19.40
CA PRO A 8 -13.91 2.99 19.73
C PRO A 8 -13.96 2.37 21.13
N VAL A 9 -15.14 2.32 21.74
CA VAL A 9 -15.30 1.80 23.12
C VAL A 9 -14.90 0.31 23.22
N TRP A 10 -15.16 -0.46 22.16
CA TRP A 10 -14.77 -1.87 22.07
C TRP A 10 -13.27 -2.08 21.74
N SER A 11 -12.46 -1.03 21.67
CA SER A 11 -10.99 -1.13 21.58
C SER A 11 -10.35 -1.48 22.94
N TYR A 12 -11.07 -1.29 24.05
CA TYR A 12 -10.58 -1.45 25.42
C TYR A 12 -11.02 -2.79 26.04
N GLN A 13 -10.20 -3.37 26.93
CA GLN A 13 -10.59 -4.56 27.69
C GLN A 13 -11.58 -4.21 28.81
N PRO A 14 -12.53 -5.10 29.15
CA PRO A 14 -12.76 -6.45 28.58
C PRO A 14 -13.64 -6.47 27.32
N LEU A 15 -14.21 -5.33 26.89
CA LEU A 15 -15.14 -5.24 25.77
C LEU A 15 -14.52 -5.70 24.45
N LYS A 16 -13.23 -5.43 24.24
CA LYS A 16 -12.46 -5.93 23.10
C LYS A 16 -12.51 -7.45 22.99
N LEU A 17 -12.22 -8.16 24.09
CA LEU A 17 -12.26 -9.62 24.11
C LEU A 17 -13.67 -10.14 23.83
N LEU A 18 -14.69 -9.56 24.47
CA LEU A 18 -16.08 -9.95 24.25
C LEU A 18 -16.51 -9.75 22.79
N TYR A 19 -16.15 -8.62 22.20
CA TYR A 19 -16.41 -8.32 20.79
C TYR A 19 -15.70 -9.32 19.86
N GLN A 20 -14.43 -9.62 20.12
CA GLN A 20 -13.66 -10.60 19.34
C GLN A 20 -14.25 -12.01 19.43
N LEU A 21 -14.65 -12.46 20.62
CA LEU A 21 -15.28 -13.75 20.84
C LEU A 21 -16.64 -13.85 20.13
N PHE A 22 -17.50 -12.85 20.31
CA PHE A 22 -18.77 -12.76 19.60
C PHE A 22 -18.55 -12.86 18.08
N TYR A 23 -17.62 -12.07 17.57
CA TYR A 23 -17.32 -12.04 16.14
C TYR A 23 -16.82 -13.39 15.63
N PHE A 24 -15.91 -14.03 16.36
CA PHE A 24 -15.39 -15.36 16.04
C PHE A 24 -16.50 -16.41 15.95
N ILE A 25 -17.42 -16.44 16.93
CA ILE A 25 -18.59 -17.33 16.91
C ILE A 25 -19.43 -17.08 15.66
N THR A 26 -19.66 -15.81 15.29
CA THR A 26 -20.44 -15.47 14.10
C THR A 26 -19.79 -15.96 12.80
N VAL A 27 -18.46 -15.99 12.73
CA VAL A 27 -17.72 -16.52 11.58
C VAL A 27 -17.86 -18.05 11.54
N LEU A 28 -17.61 -18.74 12.66
CA LEU A 28 -17.74 -20.20 12.74
C LEU A 28 -19.12 -20.69 12.30
N ALA A 29 -20.18 -20.00 12.72
CA ALA A 29 -21.55 -20.34 12.34
C ALA A 29 -21.82 -20.24 10.82
N ARG A 30 -21.05 -19.42 10.09
CA ARG A 30 -21.20 -19.21 8.63
C ARG A 30 -20.33 -20.14 7.78
N VAL A 31 -19.29 -20.74 8.36
CA VAL A 31 -18.34 -21.60 7.62
C VAL A 31 -19.05 -22.72 6.84
N PRO A 32 -20.00 -23.50 7.43
CA PRO A 32 -20.68 -24.56 6.69
C PRO A 32 -21.41 -24.02 5.47
N LEU A 33 -22.13 -22.90 5.61
CA LEU A 33 -22.84 -22.26 4.50
C LEU A 33 -21.88 -21.78 3.41
N TRP A 34 -20.76 -21.15 3.77
CA TRP A 34 -19.79 -20.69 2.77
C TRP A 34 -19.18 -21.83 1.98
N LEU A 35 -18.86 -22.94 2.64
CA LEU A 35 -18.32 -24.13 1.98
C LEU A 35 -19.36 -24.76 1.05
N THR A 36 -20.61 -24.91 1.50
CA THR A 36 -21.67 -25.53 0.68
C THR A 36 -22.02 -24.70 -0.55
N VAL A 37 -22.20 -23.38 -0.42
CA VAL A 37 -22.48 -22.53 -1.59
C VAL A 37 -21.30 -22.46 -2.55
N SER A 38 -20.06 -22.59 -2.04
CA SER A 38 -18.86 -22.59 -2.90
C SER A 38 -18.71 -23.85 -3.75
N LEU A 39 -19.45 -24.92 -3.46
CA LEU A 39 -19.44 -26.13 -4.30
C LEU A 39 -20.07 -25.88 -5.67
N VAL A 40 -21.02 -24.95 -5.78
CA VAL A 40 -21.69 -24.60 -7.03
C VAL A 40 -21.07 -23.31 -7.60
N PRO A 41 -20.37 -23.35 -8.75
CA PRO A 41 -19.69 -22.16 -9.30
C PRO A 41 -20.57 -20.92 -9.42
N ALA A 42 -21.81 -21.06 -9.89
CA ALA A 42 -22.75 -19.95 -10.04
C ALA A 42 -23.17 -19.28 -8.71
N LEU A 43 -22.95 -19.93 -7.57
CA LEU A 43 -23.27 -19.41 -6.23
C LEU A 43 -22.05 -18.85 -5.49
N ARG A 44 -20.85 -18.94 -6.09
CA ARG A 44 -19.64 -18.32 -5.55
C ARG A 44 -19.75 -16.80 -5.63
N PRO A 45 -19.02 -16.04 -4.80
CA PRO A 45 -18.84 -14.60 -4.98
C PRO A 45 -18.46 -14.25 -6.42
N HIS A 46 -17.54 -15.03 -6.99
CA HIS A 46 -17.13 -14.93 -8.38
C HIS A 46 -17.15 -16.34 -9.02
N PRO A 47 -17.83 -16.55 -10.16
CA PRO A 47 -18.01 -17.89 -10.73
C PRO A 47 -16.71 -18.61 -11.12
N ARG A 48 -15.68 -17.85 -11.52
CA ARG A 48 -14.37 -18.41 -11.93
C ARG A 48 -13.46 -18.79 -10.75
N TRP A 49 -13.81 -18.40 -9.53
CA TRP A 49 -12.95 -18.69 -8.38
C TRP A 49 -13.01 -20.14 -7.94
N THR A 50 -11.89 -20.59 -7.37
CA THR A 50 -11.84 -21.84 -6.62
C THR A 50 -12.66 -21.75 -5.33
N ILE A 51 -12.94 -22.91 -4.72
CA ILE A 51 -13.53 -22.97 -3.37
C ILE A 51 -12.62 -22.27 -2.35
N LYS A 52 -11.29 -22.46 -2.47
CA LYS A 52 -10.29 -21.85 -1.59
C LYS A 52 -10.37 -20.32 -1.64
N GLN A 53 -10.34 -19.72 -2.84
CA GLN A 53 -10.47 -18.26 -3.02
C GLN A 53 -11.81 -17.76 -2.46
N SER A 54 -12.91 -18.41 -2.83
CA SER A 54 -14.26 -18.03 -2.37
C SER A 54 -14.38 -18.02 -0.84
N PHE A 55 -13.81 -19.02 -0.18
CA PHE A 55 -13.81 -19.13 1.27
C PHE A 55 -12.87 -18.11 1.94
N LEU A 56 -11.61 -18.03 1.49
CA LEU A 56 -10.61 -17.19 2.12
C LEU A 56 -10.90 -15.70 1.93
N THR A 57 -11.44 -15.26 0.79
CA THR A 57 -11.87 -13.88 0.58
C THR A 57 -13.00 -13.49 1.54
N ARG A 58 -14.00 -14.36 1.75
CA ARG A 58 -15.07 -14.14 2.75
C ARG A 58 -14.52 -14.08 4.18
N LEU A 59 -13.56 -14.95 4.50
CA LEU A 59 -12.90 -14.94 5.80
C LEU A 59 -12.09 -13.65 6.00
N ALA A 60 -11.29 -13.25 5.01
CA ALA A 60 -10.51 -12.01 5.02
C ALA A 60 -11.41 -10.79 5.22
N TYR A 61 -12.54 -10.73 4.51
CA TYR A 61 -13.54 -9.66 4.66
C TYR A 61 -13.97 -9.52 6.12
N ARG A 62 -14.30 -10.65 6.76
CA ARG A 62 -14.75 -10.65 8.16
C ARG A 62 -13.61 -10.32 9.12
N VAL A 63 -12.40 -10.83 8.90
CA VAL A 63 -11.24 -10.48 9.74
C VAL A 63 -10.96 -8.98 9.66
N LEU A 64 -10.98 -8.40 8.46
CA LEU A 64 -10.72 -6.99 8.24
C LEU A 64 -11.81 -6.09 8.84
N GLU A 65 -13.09 -6.46 8.70
CA GLU A 65 -14.21 -5.77 9.36
C GLU A 65 -14.05 -5.76 10.88
N SER A 66 -13.67 -6.89 11.48
CA SER A 66 -13.44 -6.98 12.93
C SER A 66 -12.29 -6.09 13.36
N ARG A 67 -11.13 -6.19 12.69
CA ARG A 67 -9.94 -5.38 12.99
C ARG A 67 -10.22 -3.89 12.86
N SER A 68 -10.82 -3.46 11.75
CA SER A 68 -11.11 -2.05 11.49
C SER A 68 -12.13 -1.46 12.45
N ARG A 69 -13.12 -2.24 12.89
CA ARG A 69 -14.03 -1.80 13.94
C ARG A 69 -13.29 -1.64 15.26
N ILE A 70 -12.48 -2.60 15.67
CA ILE A 70 -11.67 -2.46 16.90
C ILE A 70 -10.69 -1.29 16.79
N GLY A 71 -10.13 -1.04 15.60
CA GLY A 71 -9.36 0.17 15.33
C GLY A 71 -8.17 0.35 16.28
N VAL A 72 -7.40 -0.71 16.50
CA VAL A 72 -6.21 -0.61 17.36
C VAL A 72 -5.14 0.14 16.60
N THR A 73 -4.70 1.28 17.14
CA THR A 73 -3.56 2.00 16.58
C THR A 73 -2.25 1.27 16.93
N GLU A 74 -1.53 0.83 15.91
CA GLU A 74 -0.24 0.16 16.07
C GLU A 74 0.90 1.19 16.02
N LYS A 75 1.89 1.05 16.92
CA LYS A 75 3.16 1.78 16.83
C LYS A 75 4.24 0.80 16.40
N LEU A 76 4.90 1.09 15.28
CA LEU A 76 5.92 0.22 14.73
C LEU A 76 7.22 0.35 15.56
N SER A 77 7.84 -0.79 15.85
CA SER A 77 9.09 -0.86 16.60
C SER A 77 10.30 -0.71 15.68
N LEU A 78 11.27 0.11 16.11
CA LEU A 78 12.59 0.22 15.48
C LEU A 78 13.57 -0.87 15.94
N HIS A 79 13.16 -1.76 16.85
CA HIS A 79 14.01 -2.87 17.27
C HIS A 79 14.19 -3.89 16.13
N PRO A 80 15.42 -4.35 15.80
CA PRO A 80 15.64 -5.25 14.67
C PRO A 80 14.81 -6.53 14.68
N GLY A 81 14.59 -7.14 15.85
CA GLY A 81 13.73 -8.32 15.98
C GLY A 81 14.27 -9.52 15.19
N LYS A 82 13.37 -10.25 14.49
CA LYS A 82 13.73 -11.44 13.71
C LYS A 82 14.55 -11.11 12.45
N GLU A 83 14.42 -9.89 11.94
CA GLU A 83 15.12 -9.41 10.75
C GLU A 83 16.63 -9.23 11.02
N GLY A 84 17.03 -8.99 12.28
CA GLY A 84 18.42 -8.87 12.69
C GLY A 84 19.19 -7.87 11.81
N LYS A 85 20.26 -8.34 11.15
CA LYS A 85 21.09 -7.51 10.27
C LYS A 85 20.37 -6.99 9.01
N ARG A 86 19.20 -7.53 8.67
CA ARG A 86 18.40 -7.04 7.54
C ARG A 86 17.58 -5.80 7.91
N PHE A 87 17.39 -5.52 9.19
CA PHE A 87 16.65 -4.34 9.63
C PHE A 87 17.56 -3.12 9.66
N GLU A 88 17.11 -2.04 9.03
CA GLU A 88 17.85 -0.78 8.97
C GLU A 88 16.97 0.36 9.48
N ILE A 89 17.58 1.28 10.23
CA ILE A 89 16.96 2.50 10.71
C ILE A 89 17.50 3.66 9.87
N ILE A 90 16.59 4.42 9.29
CA ILE A 90 16.87 5.58 8.46
C ILE A 90 16.61 6.84 9.30
N PRO A 91 17.61 7.73 9.47
CA PRO A 91 17.39 8.99 10.16
C PRO A 91 16.54 9.96 9.33
N PRO A 92 15.95 10.98 9.96
CA PRO A 92 15.37 12.12 9.24
C PRO A 92 16.37 12.78 8.28
N LEU A 93 15.83 13.44 7.26
CA LEU A 93 16.61 14.18 6.27
C LEU A 93 16.98 15.59 6.76
N GLU A 94 17.80 16.27 5.97
CA GLU A 94 18.06 17.70 6.16
C GLU A 94 16.76 18.50 6.02
N ALA A 95 16.56 19.53 6.85
CA ALA A 95 15.31 20.28 6.95
C ALA A 95 14.87 20.89 5.62
N GLU A 96 15.82 21.28 4.77
CA GLU A 96 15.61 21.91 3.47
C GLU A 96 14.90 20.99 2.46
N LEU A 97 14.97 19.67 2.67
CA LEU A 97 14.30 18.67 1.84
C LEU A 97 12.82 18.50 2.19
N TYR A 98 12.35 19.02 3.33
CA TYR A 98 10.94 19.00 3.70
C TYR A 98 10.29 20.33 3.27
N ARG A 99 9.64 20.35 2.11
CA ARG A 99 8.93 21.53 1.58
C ARG A 99 7.45 21.27 1.36
N GLY A 100 6.69 22.37 1.29
CA GLY A 100 5.27 22.38 0.92
C GLY A 100 4.45 21.34 1.69
N PRO A 101 3.95 20.28 1.02
CA PRO A 101 3.09 19.24 1.63
C PRO A 101 3.77 18.45 2.77
N LEU A 102 5.10 18.50 2.90
CA LEU A 102 5.84 17.79 3.94
C LEU A 102 5.94 18.56 5.26
N LEU A 103 5.56 19.84 5.27
CA LEU A 103 5.55 20.67 6.47
C LEU A 103 4.26 20.45 7.25
N SER A 104 4.37 20.29 8.57
CA SER A 104 3.23 20.09 9.45
C SER A 104 3.50 20.69 10.83
N SER A 105 2.46 21.23 11.46
CA SER A 105 2.49 21.68 12.85
C SER A 105 2.19 20.56 13.84
N GLN A 106 1.77 19.38 13.37
CA GLN A 106 1.36 18.23 14.18
C GLN A 106 2.34 17.06 14.10
N VAL A 107 3.18 17.03 13.07
CA VAL A 107 4.09 15.92 12.78
C VAL A 107 5.45 16.47 12.41
N GLU A 108 6.47 16.01 13.13
CA GLU A 108 7.87 16.26 12.79
C GLU A 108 8.51 15.01 12.17
N PRO A 109 9.53 15.15 11.31
CA PRO A 109 10.31 14.02 10.82
C PRO A 109 10.97 13.23 11.96
N GLU A 110 10.85 11.90 11.92
CA GLU A 110 11.44 10.98 12.92
C GLU A 110 12.20 9.84 12.24
N PRO A 111 13.09 9.12 12.96
CA PRO A 111 13.72 7.92 12.42
C PRO A 111 12.68 6.85 12.04
N VAL A 112 12.88 6.22 10.89
CA VAL A 112 11.99 5.17 10.37
C VAL A 112 12.75 3.87 10.14
N GLY A 113 12.10 2.73 10.34
CA GLY A 113 12.69 1.41 10.14
C GLY A 113 12.28 0.79 8.81
N GLY A 114 13.05 -0.18 8.34
CA GLY A 114 12.67 -1.04 7.21
C GLY A 114 13.52 -2.30 7.18
N ALA A 115 13.08 -3.29 6.41
CA ALA A 115 13.80 -4.56 6.29
C ALA A 115 14.22 -4.82 4.85
N TRP A 116 15.45 -5.30 4.71
CA TRP A 116 15.99 -5.79 3.45
C TRP A 116 15.59 -7.23 3.16
N PHE A 117 15.37 -7.50 1.87
CA PHE A 117 15.17 -8.83 1.32
C PHE A 117 16.07 -9.03 0.08
N PRO A 118 16.87 -10.11 0.02
CA PRO A 118 17.29 -10.90 1.17
C PRO A 118 18.29 -10.13 2.06
N ARG A 119 18.93 -9.08 1.52
CA ARG A 119 19.97 -8.26 2.19
C ARG A 119 20.10 -6.91 1.49
N ALA A 120 20.81 -5.98 2.13
CA ALA A 120 21.21 -4.74 1.46
C ALA A 120 22.09 -5.03 0.23
N PRO A 121 21.98 -4.21 -0.83
CA PRO A 121 22.83 -4.33 -2.01
C PRO A 121 24.29 -4.12 -1.61
N GLY A 122 25.20 -4.92 -2.19
CA GLY A 122 26.63 -4.77 -2.00
C GLY A 122 27.22 -3.64 -2.87
N PRO A 123 28.46 -3.21 -2.60
CA PRO A 123 29.14 -2.20 -3.43
C PRO A 123 29.29 -2.65 -4.90
N ASP A 124 29.44 -3.96 -5.13
CA ASP A 124 29.53 -4.59 -6.46
C ASP A 124 28.17 -5.09 -6.98
N ALA A 125 27.05 -4.65 -6.40
CA ALA A 125 25.74 -4.98 -6.93
C ALA A 125 25.66 -4.44 -8.36
N ALA A 126 25.88 -5.36 -9.32
CA ALA A 126 25.80 -5.18 -10.76
C ALA A 126 24.52 -4.43 -11.17
N SER A 127 24.40 -4.06 -12.45
CA SER A 127 23.32 -3.30 -13.13
C SER A 127 21.83 -3.59 -12.79
N LYS A 128 21.52 -4.45 -11.83
CA LYS A 128 20.21 -4.87 -11.33
C LYS A 128 19.49 -3.80 -10.50
N THR A 129 18.17 -3.91 -10.49
CA THR A 129 17.21 -3.02 -9.85
C THR A 129 17.18 -3.21 -8.33
N VAL A 130 17.05 -2.11 -7.59
CA VAL A 130 16.69 -2.11 -6.16
C VAL A 130 15.29 -1.52 -6.02
N ILE A 131 14.44 -2.21 -5.27
CA ILE A 131 13.02 -1.84 -5.12
C ILE A 131 12.79 -1.29 -3.71
N LEU A 132 12.28 -0.07 -3.61
CA LEU A 132 11.69 0.46 -2.38
C LEU A 132 10.22 0.06 -2.35
N LEU A 133 9.84 -0.87 -1.46
CA LEU A 133 8.46 -1.32 -1.31
C LEU A 133 7.76 -0.58 -0.16
N LEU A 134 6.64 0.07 -0.49
CA LEU A 134 5.72 0.74 0.43
C LEU A 134 4.47 -0.14 0.60
N HIS A 135 4.23 -0.64 1.81
CA HIS A 135 3.11 -1.54 2.05
C HIS A 135 1.75 -0.83 2.04
N GLY A 136 0.67 -1.57 1.72
CA GLY A 136 -0.71 -1.17 1.93
C GLY A 136 -1.16 -1.30 3.38
N GLY A 137 -2.47 -1.17 3.61
CA GLY A 137 -3.06 -1.18 4.95
C GLY A 137 -3.68 0.15 5.40
N ALA A 138 -4.16 0.96 4.44
CA ALA A 138 -4.91 2.18 4.68
C ALA A 138 -4.20 3.20 5.61
N PHE A 139 -2.86 3.22 5.60
CA PHE A 139 -1.99 4.02 6.49
C PHE A 139 -2.05 3.66 7.99
N VAL A 140 -2.91 2.71 8.40
CA VAL A 140 -3.19 2.40 9.82
C VAL A 140 -2.72 1.00 10.23
N GLN A 141 -2.34 0.17 9.27
CA GLN A 141 -1.87 -1.20 9.47
C GLN A 141 -0.70 -1.50 8.53
N GLY A 142 0.17 -2.41 8.95
CA GLY A 142 1.22 -2.99 8.11
C GLY A 142 2.62 -2.65 8.60
N THR A 143 3.60 -3.31 8.01
CA THR A 143 5.02 -3.11 8.34
C THR A 143 5.88 -3.60 7.19
N GLY A 144 7.09 -3.07 7.06
CA GLY A 144 8.11 -3.59 6.15
C GLY A 144 8.74 -4.92 6.57
N ARG A 145 8.25 -5.56 7.63
CA ARG A 145 8.80 -6.83 8.16
C ARG A 145 8.36 -8.05 7.36
N GLU A 146 9.04 -9.16 7.60
CA GLU A 146 8.84 -10.41 6.85
C GLU A 146 7.42 -10.97 6.98
N ASP A 147 6.81 -10.85 8.16
CA ASP A 147 5.46 -11.35 8.43
C ASP A 147 4.36 -10.59 7.65
N TYR A 148 4.68 -9.45 7.02
CA TYR A 148 3.73 -8.63 6.23
C TYR A 148 4.18 -8.48 4.77
N CYS A 149 5.39 -7.96 4.52
CA CYS A 149 5.90 -7.72 3.17
C CYS A 149 6.66 -8.90 2.56
N GLY A 150 6.96 -9.95 3.35
CA GLY A 150 7.86 -11.02 2.91
C GLY A 150 7.38 -11.77 1.68
N PHE A 151 6.06 -11.95 1.50
CA PHE A 151 5.50 -12.59 0.30
C PHE A 151 5.80 -11.77 -0.97
N ALA A 152 5.40 -10.49 -0.99
CA ALA A 152 5.66 -9.59 -2.12
C ALA A 152 7.15 -9.42 -2.41
N ALA A 153 7.97 -9.23 -1.36
CA ALA A 153 9.41 -9.07 -1.49
C ALA A 153 10.07 -10.32 -2.13
N LYS A 154 9.71 -11.52 -1.66
CA LYS A 154 10.22 -12.77 -2.22
C LYS A 154 9.76 -12.99 -3.66
N ASN A 155 8.49 -12.70 -3.95
CA ASN A 155 7.94 -12.79 -5.31
C ASN A 155 8.73 -11.89 -6.28
N MET A 156 8.97 -10.62 -5.93
CA MET A 156 9.78 -9.71 -6.75
C MET A 156 11.21 -10.21 -6.97
N LEU A 157 11.81 -10.89 -5.99
CA LEU A 157 13.17 -11.44 -6.06
C LEU A 157 13.27 -12.77 -6.82
N GLU A 158 12.15 -13.47 -7.03
CA GLU A 158 12.10 -14.69 -7.86
C GLU A 158 12.22 -14.36 -9.36
N HIS A 159 11.98 -13.11 -9.76
CA HIS A 159 12.11 -12.65 -11.13
C HIS A 159 13.50 -12.06 -11.42
N ASP A 160 14.02 -12.33 -12.62
CA ASP A 160 15.28 -11.75 -13.07
C ASP A 160 15.22 -10.22 -13.11
N GLY A 161 16.29 -9.58 -12.63
CA GLY A 161 16.49 -8.14 -12.72
C GLY A 161 16.34 -7.37 -11.41
N ALA A 162 15.78 -7.95 -10.34
CA ALA A 162 15.83 -7.39 -8.99
C ALA A 162 17.04 -7.95 -8.20
N ASP A 163 17.76 -7.09 -7.47
CA ASP A 163 18.85 -7.48 -6.57
C ASP A 163 18.42 -7.49 -5.11
N ALA A 164 17.67 -6.48 -4.71
CA ALA A 164 17.23 -6.28 -3.34
C ALA A 164 15.90 -5.53 -3.29
N VAL A 165 15.09 -5.86 -2.29
CA VAL A 165 13.87 -5.12 -1.93
C VAL A 165 14.06 -4.55 -0.53
N PHE A 166 13.89 -3.24 -0.38
CA PHE A 166 13.78 -2.59 0.91
C PHE A 166 12.33 -2.31 1.23
N CYS A 167 11.78 -3.03 2.20
CA CYS A 167 10.40 -2.85 2.65
C CYS A 167 10.37 -1.83 3.79
N LEU A 168 9.81 -0.64 3.52
CA LEU A 168 9.74 0.44 4.49
C LEU A 168 8.64 0.19 5.52
N SER A 169 8.92 0.41 6.81
CA SER A 169 7.94 0.44 7.90
C SER A 169 7.58 1.89 8.23
N TYR A 170 6.94 2.58 7.29
CA TYR A 170 6.56 3.98 7.47
C TYR A 170 5.63 4.15 8.67
N ARG A 171 5.68 5.32 9.32
CA ARG A 171 4.86 5.62 10.49
C ARG A 171 3.37 5.52 10.14
N LEU A 172 2.66 4.69 10.92
CA LEU A 172 1.22 4.47 10.76
C LEU A 172 0.43 5.58 11.45
N SER A 173 -0.61 6.04 10.76
CA SER A 173 -1.63 6.92 11.30
C SER A 173 -2.51 6.17 12.31
N GLY A 174 -3.18 6.92 13.18
CA GLY A 174 -4.14 6.34 14.09
C GLY A 174 -4.96 7.33 14.87
N TYR A 175 -5.73 6.80 15.82
CA TYR A 175 -6.55 7.61 16.70
C TYR A 175 -5.69 8.53 17.57
N ALA A 176 -6.33 9.52 18.20
CA ALA A 176 -5.65 10.52 19.01
C ALA A 176 -4.57 11.33 18.25
N GLY A 177 -4.65 11.41 16.91
CA GLY A 177 -3.71 12.19 16.10
C GLY A 177 -2.32 11.54 15.97
N GLN A 178 -2.23 10.22 16.13
CA GLN A 178 -0.98 9.51 15.91
C GLN A 178 -0.61 9.60 14.41
N ASN A 179 0.56 10.18 14.12
CA ASN A 179 1.20 10.27 12.80
C ASN A 179 0.22 10.50 11.62
N PRO A 180 -0.60 11.58 11.60
CA PRO A 180 -1.37 11.93 10.42
C PRO A 180 -0.46 12.29 9.24
N PHE A 181 -1.06 12.61 8.09
CA PHE A 181 -0.34 13.24 6.99
C PHE A 181 0.44 14.47 7.49
N PRO A 182 1.72 14.66 7.11
CA PRO A 182 2.46 13.94 6.08
C PRO A 182 3.47 12.88 6.61
N ALA A 183 3.30 12.31 7.81
CA ALA A 183 4.29 11.42 8.44
C ALA A 183 4.81 10.30 7.51
N ALA A 184 3.90 9.54 6.91
CA ALA A 184 4.25 8.44 6.02
C ALA A 184 4.96 8.91 4.73
N LEU A 185 4.63 10.11 4.23
CA LEU A 185 5.29 10.69 3.06
C LEU A 185 6.69 11.23 3.40
N GLN A 186 6.87 11.84 4.57
CA GLN A 186 8.19 12.22 5.09
C GLN A 186 9.12 11.00 5.18
N ASP A 187 8.61 9.88 5.71
CA ASP A 187 9.36 8.63 5.85
C ASP A 187 9.70 8.00 4.49
N THR A 188 8.76 8.08 3.54
CA THR A 188 8.94 7.60 2.17
C THR A 188 10.04 8.39 1.46
N LEU A 189 10.05 9.72 1.60
CA LEU A 189 11.13 10.54 1.07
C LEU A 189 12.47 10.22 1.76
N ALA A 190 12.48 10.07 3.09
CA ALA A 190 13.68 9.71 3.84
C ALA A 190 14.30 8.40 3.35
N ALA A 191 13.48 7.37 3.14
CA ALA A 191 13.92 6.10 2.59
C ALA A 191 14.47 6.23 1.17
N TYR A 192 13.74 6.92 0.28
CA TYR A 192 14.20 7.13 -1.09
C TYR A 192 15.55 7.85 -1.15
N MET A 193 15.71 8.91 -0.36
CA MET A 193 16.94 9.68 -0.28
C MET A 193 18.09 8.90 0.39
N HIS A 194 17.80 8.04 1.36
CA HIS A 194 18.79 7.14 1.96
C HIS A 194 19.36 6.17 0.92
N LEU A 195 18.48 5.53 0.12
CA LEU A 195 18.90 4.64 -0.96
C LEU A 195 19.76 5.38 -2.01
N LEU A 196 19.35 6.58 -2.41
CA LEU A 196 20.06 7.41 -3.37
C LEU A 196 21.41 7.91 -2.83
N ARG A 197 21.41 8.58 -1.68
CA ARG A 197 22.56 9.37 -1.20
C ARG A 197 23.48 8.59 -0.28
N LYS A 198 22.94 7.72 0.59
CA LYS A 198 23.75 6.95 1.54
C LYS A 198 24.25 5.66 0.91
N LEU A 199 23.37 4.90 0.27
CA LEU A 199 23.73 3.66 -0.41
C LEU A 199 24.21 3.87 -1.86
N LYS A 200 24.19 5.11 -2.35
CA LYS A 200 24.71 5.50 -3.67
C LYS A 200 24.08 4.71 -4.82
N ILE A 201 22.82 4.30 -4.67
CA ILE A 201 22.11 3.56 -5.72
C ILE A 201 21.70 4.57 -6.81
N PRO A 202 22.09 4.34 -8.08
CA PRO A 202 21.68 5.23 -9.17
C PRO A 202 20.15 5.30 -9.31
N PRO A 203 19.57 6.48 -9.61
CA PRO A 203 18.12 6.62 -9.79
C PRO A 203 17.56 5.70 -10.88
N SER A 204 18.32 5.45 -11.95
CA SER A 204 17.99 4.53 -13.05
C SER A 204 17.89 3.05 -12.65
N ARG A 205 18.30 2.72 -11.41
CA ARG A 205 18.19 1.39 -10.81
C ARG A 205 17.19 1.33 -9.67
N LEU A 206 16.61 2.47 -9.27
CA LEU A 206 15.61 2.50 -8.20
C LEU A 206 14.20 2.41 -8.79
N VAL A 207 13.44 1.44 -8.30
CA VAL A 207 12.00 1.35 -8.51
C VAL A 207 11.32 1.59 -7.19
N ILE A 208 10.22 2.33 -7.20
CA ILE A 208 9.38 2.52 -6.02
C ILE A 208 8.07 1.77 -6.26
N ALA A 209 7.85 0.71 -5.49
CA ALA A 209 6.66 -0.12 -5.57
C ALA A 209 5.75 0.18 -4.37
N GLY A 210 4.44 0.19 -4.61
CA GLY A 210 3.47 0.46 -3.55
C GLY A 210 2.15 -0.25 -3.79
N ASP A 211 1.61 -0.81 -2.72
CA ASP A 211 0.32 -1.50 -2.72
C ASP A 211 -0.73 -0.66 -1.96
N SER A 212 -1.94 -0.51 -2.50
CA SER A 212 -3.05 0.18 -1.84
C SER A 212 -2.65 1.59 -1.32
N ALA A 213 -2.63 1.82 -0.01
CA ALA A 213 -2.14 3.06 0.60
C ALA A 213 -0.63 3.33 0.32
N GLY A 214 0.18 2.29 0.21
CA GLY A 214 1.56 2.40 -0.28
C GLY A 214 1.61 2.87 -1.73
N GLY A 215 0.67 2.45 -2.57
CA GLY A 215 0.51 2.98 -3.94
C GLY A 215 0.18 4.48 -3.95
N ASN A 216 -0.65 4.94 -3.01
CA ASN A 216 -0.88 6.37 -2.80
C ASN A 216 0.42 7.12 -2.43
N LEU A 217 1.26 6.56 -1.54
CA LEU A 217 2.56 7.14 -1.19
C LEU A 217 3.52 7.21 -2.38
N VAL A 218 3.53 6.21 -3.27
CA VAL A 218 4.32 6.28 -4.51
C VAL A 218 3.85 7.46 -5.37
N ILE A 219 2.54 7.62 -5.57
CA ILE A 219 1.98 8.74 -6.33
C ILE A 219 2.36 10.08 -5.69
N ALA A 220 2.20 10.20 -4.37
CA ALA A 220 2.52 11.41 -3.61
C ALA A 220 4.02 11.76 -3.69
N LEU A 221 4.92 10.77 -3.62
CA LEU A 221 6.35 11.00 -3.78
C LEU A 221 6.70 11.40 -5.23
N MET A 222 6.10 10.77 -6.24
CA MET A 222 6.30 11.16 -7.65
C MET A 222 5.85 12.60 -7.90
N ARG A 223 4.73 13.03 -7.31
CA ARG A 223 4.27 14.41 -7.34
C ARG A 223 5.26 15.34 -6.66
N TYR A 224 5.77 14.97 -5.48
CA TYR A 224 6.76 15.77 -4.77
C TYR A 224 8.04 15.97 -5.60
N ILE A 225 8.53 14.89 -6.24
CA ILE A 225 9.70 14.95 -7.13
C ILE A 225 9.42 15.84 -8.35
N TYR A 226 8.21 15.77 -8.91
CA TYR A 226 7.80 16.65 -10.01
C TYR A 226 7.80 18.13 -9.61
N GLU A 227 7.20 18.47 -8.46
CA GLU A 227 7.02 19.86 -8.03
C GLU A 227 8.31 20.47 -7.45
N PHE A 228 9.07 19.71 -6.65
CA PHE A 228 10.21 20.24 -5.87
C PHE A 228 11.56 19.61 -6.26
N GLY A 229 11.57 18.48 -6.96
CA GLY A 229 12.78 17.68 -7.14
C GLY A 229 13.90 18.39 -7.90
N LYS A 230 13.57 19.23 -8.89
CA LYS A 230 14.56 20.01 -9.64
C LYS A 230 15.33 20.99 -8.74
N GLU A 231 14.63 21.69 -7.86
CA GLU A 231 15.24 22.67 -6.94
C GLU A 231 16.05 21.98 -5.83
N LEU A 232 15.57 20.82 -5.37
CA LEU A 232 16.17 20.06 -4.28
C LEU A 232 17.26 19.07 -4.73
N GLY A 233 17.49 18.95 -6.04
CA GLY A 233 18.40 17.95 -6.60
C GLY A 233 17.95 16.51 -6.32
N ILE A 234 16.65 16.26 -6.31
CA ILE A 234 16.05 14.93 -6.16
C ILE A 234 15.71 14.40 -7.56
N PRO A 235 16.49 13.45 -8.10
CA PRO A 235 16.19 12.85 -9.40
C PRO A 235 14.96 11.94 -9.31
N PRO A 236 14.22 11.75 -10.41
CA PRO A 236 13.17 10.73 -10.46
C PRO A 236 13.75 9.31 -10.46
N PRO A 237 13.02 8.31 -9.91
CA PRO A 237 13.41 6.91 -9.99
C PRO A 237 13.27 6.38 -11.44
N ARG A 238 13.70 5.14 -11.67
CA ARG A 238 13.50 4.43 -12.95
C ARG A 238 12.03 4.39 -13.33
N CYS A 239 11.17 3.98 -12.38
CA CYS A 239 9.73 3.99 -12.52
C CYS A 239 9.04 3.85 -11.14
N GLY A 240 7.73 4.09 -11.12
CA GLY A 240 6.83 3.69 -10.05
C GLY A 240 6.06 2.43 -10.44
N ALA A 241 5.75 1.58 -9.47
CA ALA A 241 4.89 0.42 -9.65
C ALA A 241 3.78 0.43 -8.60
N LEU A 242 2.53 0.46 -9.05
CA LEU A 242 1.36 0.59 -8.21
C LEU A 242 0.54 -0.69 -8.29
N PHE A 243 0.19 -1.27 -7.16
CA PHE A 243 -0.74 -2.40 -7.06
C PHE A 243 -1.99 -1.92 -6.34
N SER A 244 -3.13 -1.98 -7.01
CA SER A 244 -4.44 -1.55 -6.51
C SER A 244 -4.41 -0.20 -5.76
N PRO A 245 -3.85 0.88 -6.33
CA PRO A 245 -3.53 2.09 -5.57
C PRO A 245 -4.77 2.79 -4.99
N LEU A 246 -4.67 3.25 -3.74
CA LEU A 246 -5.71 4.04 -3.08
C LEU A 246 -5.74 5.48 -3.64
N VAL A 247 -6.39 5.69 -4.78
CA VAL A 247 -6.43 7.00 -5.46
C VAL A 247 -7.54 7.94 -4.97
N ALA A 248 -8.55 7.41 -4.28
CA ALA A 248 -9.70 8.18 -3.78
C ALA A 248 -10.04 7.77 -2.34
N PRO A 249 -9.20 8.10 -1.33
CA PRO A 249 -9.38 7.61 0.04
C PRO A 249 -10.67 8.06 0.73
N PHE A 250 -11.35 9.09 0.21
CA PHE A 250 -12.60 9.62 0.77
C PHE A 250 -13.85 9.22 -0.04
N ASP A 251 -13.69 8.45 -1.13
CA ASP A 251 -14.84 7.82 -1.80
C ASP A 251 -15.24 6.57 -1.00
N PHE A 252 -16.29 6.69 -0.19
CA PHE A 252 -16.78 5.62 0.66
C PHE A 252 -17.97 4.85 0.07
N ASP A 253 -18.32 5.09 -1.19
CA ASP A 253 -19.47 4.45 -1.84
C ASP A 253 -19.13 3.03 -2.33
N PHE A 254 -18.83 2.14 -1.38
CA PHE A 254 -18.43 0.76 -1.66
C PHE A 254 -19.64 -0.11 -2.00
N ASP A 255 -20.79 0.15 -1.36
CA ASP A 255 -21.94 -0.75 -1.39
C ASP A 255 -22.70 -0.70 -2.74
N THR A 256 -22.48 0.33 -3.55
CA THR A 256 -23.03 0.46 -4.91
C THR A 256 -22.13 -0.16 -5.98
N LYS A 257 -20.87 -0.50 -5.67
CA LYS A 257 -19.92 -1.05 -6.63
C LYS A 257 -20.31 -2.50 -7.00
N PRO A 258 -20.29 -2.88 -8.29
CA PRO A 258 -20.53 -4.27 -8.70
C PRO A 258 -19.61 -5.30 -8.02
N GLN A 259 -18.37 -4.90 -7.74
CA GLN A 259 -17.31 -5.72 -7.13
C GLN A 259 -17.47 -5.87 -5.61
N ARG A 260 -18.50 -5.26 -5.01
CA ARG A 260 -18.73 -5.30 -3.58
C ARG A 260 -18.88 -6.72 -3.02
N SER A 261 -19.49 -7.60 -3.81
CA SER A 261 -19.73 -9.00 -3.44
C SER A 261 -18.48 -9.88 -3.60
N THR A 262 -17.51 -9.44 -4.41
CA THR A 262 -16.27 -10.17 -4.67
C THR A 262 -15.15 -9.70 -3.76
N ASP A 263 -15.02 -8.42 -3.47
CA ASP A 263 -13.86 -7.93 -2.72
C ASP A 263 -13.92 -8.21 -1.21
N PHE A 264 -12.76 -8.45 -0.58
CA PHE A 264 -12.65 -8.52 0.87
C PHE A 264 -12.50 -7.14 1.53
N LEU A 265 -12.15 -6.10 0.78
CA LEU A 265 -11.92 -4.78 1.33
C LEU A 265 -13.20 -4.20 1.97
N HIS A 266 -13.16 -4.01 3.29
CA HIS A 266 -14.31 -3.53 4.05
C HIS A 266 -14.28 -2.01 4.20
N ARG A 267 -15.41 -1.33 3.92
CA ARG A 267 -15.57 0.13 4.02
C ARG A 267 -15.03 0.74 5.31
N SER A 268 -15.33 0.14 6.47
CA SER A 268 -14.85 0.64 7.78
C SER A 268 -13.33 0.72 7.89
N PHE A 269 -12.58 -0.11 7.16
CA PHE A 269 -11.12 -0.06 7.16
C PHE A 269 -10.61 1.18 6.43
N VAL A 270 -11.15 1.46 5.25
CA VAL A 270 -10.77 2.63 4.46
C VAL A 270 -11.24 3.93 5.12
N VAL A 271 -12.43 3.93 5.73
CA VAL A 271 -12.93 5.07 6.52
C VAL A 271 -12.02 5.36 7.72
N TRP A 272 -11.60 4.33 8.46
CA TRP A 272 -10.67 4.48 9.58
C TRP A 272 -9.36 5.11 9.10
N GLY A 273 -8.75 4.52 8.06
CA GLY A 273 -7.52 5.02 7.47
C GLY A 273 -7.60 6.48 7.02
N ALA A 274 -8.60 6.80 6.20
CA ALA A 274 -8.79 8.14 5.65
C ALA A 274 -8.97 9.20 6.74
N ARG A 275 -9.75 8.91 7.79
CA ARG A 275 -10.00 9.85 8.88
C ARG A 275 -8.77 10.11 9.73
N THR A 276 -8.02 9.06 10.09
CA THR A 276 -6.82 9.23 10.92
C THR A 276 -5.67 9.83 10.13
N TYR A 277 -5.53 9.48 8.84
CA TYR A 277 -4.52 10.07 7.96
C TYR A 277 -4.79 11.56 7.69
N ALA A 278 -6.06 11.95 7.58
CA ALA A 278 -6.50 13.34 7.42
C ALA A 278 -6.60 14.15 8.71
N ALA A 279 -6.26 13.56 9.88
CA ALA A 279 -6.47 14.24 11.15
C ALA A 279 -5.66 15.55 11.19
N GLY A 280 -6.37 16.67 11.28
CA GLY A 280 -5.76 17.99 11.34
C GLY A 280 -5.30 18.55 10.00
N VAL A 281 -5.69 17.95 8.87
CA VAL A 281 -5.45 18.48 7.52
C VAL A 281 -6.71 19.17 6.99
N GLU A 282 -6.58 20.43 6.60
CA GLU A 282 -7.65 21.16 5.90
C GLU A 282 -7.80 20.64 4.46
N ASP A 283 -9.05 20.60 3.98
CA ASP A 283 -9.37 20.21 2.60
C ASP A 283 -8.77 18.87 2.13
N ALA A 284 -8.64 17.90 3.05
CA ALA A 284 -8.02 16.61 2.78
C ALA A 284 -8.62 15.88 1.56
N MET A 285 -9.92 16.06 1.29
CA MET A 285 -10.59 15.47 0.13
C MET A 285 -10.04 16.00 -1.20
N SER A 286 -9.66 17.28 -1.28
CA SER A 286 -9.09 17.90 -2.48
C SER A 286 -7.57 17.99 -2.44
N ASN A 287 -6.92 17.63 -1.33
CA ASN A 287 -5.46 17.67 -1.21
C ASN A 287 -4.81 16.71 -2.23
N PRO A 288 -4.00 17.20 -3.18
CA PRO A 288 -3.45 16.39 -4.27
C PRO A 288 -2.40 15.36 -3.83
N TYR A 289 -1.90 15.45 -2.59
CA TYR A 289 -0.97 14.48 -1.99
C TYR A 289 -1.69 13.38 -1.20
N MET A 290 -3.00 13.53 -0.96
CA MET A 290 -3.82 12.53 -0.29
C MET A 290 -4.83 11.90 -1.26
N THR A 291 -5.40 12.70 -2.16
CA THR A 291 -6.42 12.28 -3.14
C THR A 291 -5.89 12.44 -4.58
N PRO A 292 -5.21 11.42 -5.13
CA PRO A 292 -4.75 11.44 -6.52
C PRO A 292 -5.87 11.59 -7.56
N LEU A 293 -7.03 10.95 -7.37
CA LEU A 293 -8.14 11.01 -8.32
C LEU A 293 -8.69 12.44 -8.38
N GLY A 294 -8.78 13.00 -9.60
CA GLY A 294 -9.14 14.41 -9.81
C GLY A 294 -7.97 15.37 -9.72
N ASN A 295 -6.78 14.90 -9.30
CA ASN A 295 -5.55 15.67 -9.20
C ASN A 295 -4.44 14.98 -10.01
N PRO A 296 -4.50 14.98 -11.35
CA PRO A 296 -3.41 14.43 -12.16
C PRO A 296 -2.20 15.39 -12.17
N PHE A 297 -1.04 14.89 -12.57
CA PHE A 297 0.17 15.69 -12.80
C PHE A 297 1.08 15.02 -13.84
N PRO A 298 1.93 15.78 -14.55
CA PRO A 298 2.92 15.20 -15.44
C PRO A 298 3.97 14.40 -14.66
N THR A 299 3.76 13.08 -14.51
CA THR A 299 4.69 12.23 -13.76
C THR A 299 6.12 12.32 -14.33
N PRO A 300 7.17 12.41 -13.48
CA PRO A 300 8.54 12.59 -13.92
C PRO A 300 9.21 11.26 -14.32
N ALA A 301 8.58 10.12 -14.01
CA ALA A 301 9.02 8.78 -14.36
C ALA A 301 7.84 7.92 -14.86
N PRO A 302 8.09 6.87 -15.67
CA PRO A 302 7.06 5.90 -16.04
C PRO A 302 6.39 5.27 -14.81
N ILE A 303 5.10 4.94 -14.92
CA ILE A 303 4.34 4.27 -13.85
C ILE A 303 3.65 3.04 -14.42
N PHE A 304 3.90 1.88 -13.80
CA PHE A 304 3.10 0.67 -13.95
C PHE A 304 1.95 0.68 -12.95
N VAL A 305 0.75 0.31 -13.38
CA VAL A 305 -0.46 0.25 -12.56
C VAL A 305 -1.10 -1.11 -12.75
N ASN A 306 -1.12 -1.92 -11.70
CA ASN A 306 -1.88 -3.16 -11.62
C ASN A 306 -3.18 -2.93 -10.84
N VAL A 307 -4.29 -3.48 -11.32
CA VAL A 307 -5.61 -3.40 -10.67
C VAL A 307 -6.38 -4.70 -10.88
N GLY A 308 -6.95 -5.26 -9.82
CA GLY A 308 -7.82 -6.44 -9.89
C GLY A 308 -9.18 -6.13 -10.53
N THR A 309 -9.69 -6.99 -11.41
CA THR A 309 -11.00 -6.75 -12.04
C THR A 309 -12.18 -7.05 -11.11
N ALA A 310 -11.94 -7.71 -9.98
CA ALA A 310 -12.93 -8.06 -8.96
C ALA A 310 -12.78 -7.24 -7.66
N GLU A 311 -12.06 -6.12 -7.71
CA GLU A 311 -11.82 -5.22 -6.58
C GLU A 311 -12.66 -3.93 -6.63
N VAL A 312 -13.00 -3.36 -5.46
CA VAL A 312 -13.86 -2.16 -5.36
C VAL A 312 -13.18 -0.86 -5.82
N PHE A 313 -11.86 -0.86 -5.96
CA PHE A 313 -11.07 0.29 -6.44
C PHE A 313 -10.94 0.37 -7.95
N LEU A 314 -11.37 -0.65 -8.70
CA LEU A 314 -11.18 -0.75 -10.14
C LEU A 314 -11.56 0.55 -10.88
N ASP A 315 -12.79 1.00 -10.69
CA ASP A 315 -13.34 2.13 -11.43
C ASP A 315 -12.58 3.45 -11.14
N ASN A 316 -12.21 3.65 -9.88
CA ASN A 316 -11.45 4.82 -9.45
C ASN A 316 -10.02 4.79 -10.02
N CYS A 317 -9.37 3.63 -10.05
CA CYS A 317 -8.05 3.46 -10.65
C CYS A 317 -8.08 3.70 -12.16
N LEU A 318 -9.08 3.17 -12.88
CA LEU A 318 -9.24 3.39 -14.32
C LEU A 318 -9.39 4.88 -14.65
N ARG A 319 -10.24 5.59 -13.90
CA ARG A 319 -10.41 7.04 -14.05
C ARG A 319 -9.14 7.81 -13.76
N TRP A 320 -8.40 7.46 -12.71
CA TRP A 320 -7.13 8.11 -12.39
C TRP A 320 -6.08 7.88 -13.48
N VAL A 321 -5.95 6.66 -14.00
CA VAL A 321 -5.05 6.34 -15.13
C VAL A 321 -5.39 7.17 -16.36
N GLN A 322 -6.68 7.31 -16.69
CA GLN A 322 -7.13 8.15 -17.81
C GLN A 322 -6.71 9.61 -17.62
N GLN A 323 -6.89 10.16 -16.41
CA GLN A 323 -6.48 11.53 -16.09
C GLN A 323 -4.96 11.72 -16.19
N MET A 324 -4.17 10.78 -15.67
CA MET A 324 -2.71 10.85 -15.72
C MET A 324 -2.19 10.82 -17.16
N ARG A 325 -2.77 9.98 -18.03
CA ARG A 325 -2.40 9.90 -19.46
C ARG A 325 -2.63 11.21 -20.22
N GLN A 326 -3.54 12.07 -19.74
CA GLN A 326 -3.84 13.36 -20.36
C GLN A 326 -2.88 14.49 -19.97
N THR A 327 -1.97 14.26 -19.03
CA THR A 327 -1.06 15.31 -18.51
C THR A 327 0.13 15.62 -19.39
N GLY A 328 0.44 14.75 -20.37
CA GLY A 328 1.69 14.83 -21.15
C GLY A 328 2.94 14.43 -20.37
N GLY A 329 2.79 13.78 -19.21
CA GLY A 329 3.90 13.20 -18.42
C GLY A 329 4.50 11.95 -19.07
N ARG A 330 5.35 11.26 -18.30
CA ARG A 330 5.90 9.95 -18.72
C ARG A 330 4.80 8.88 -18.79
N GLU A 331 5.15 7.77 -19.43
CA GLU A 331 4.26 6.63 -19.70
C GLU A 331 3.52 6.13 -18.45
N ILE A 332 2.22 5.83 -18.62
CA ILE A 332 1.38 5.17 -17.63
C ILE A 332 0.87 3.87 -18.25
N GLU A 333 1.39 2.75 -17.77
CA GLU A 333 1.04 1.43 -18.24
C GLU A 333 0.04 0.76 -17.29
N LEU A 334 -1.08 0.26 -17.82
CA LEU A 334 -2.15 -0.34 -17.04
C LEU A 334 -2.22 -1.84 -17.33
N HIS A 335 -2.11 -2.64 -16.28
CA HIS A 335 -2.30 -4.08 -16.29
C HIS A 335 -3.54 -4.44 -15.45
N LEU A 336 -4.52 -5.10 -16.07
CA LEU A 336 -5.69 -5.61 -15.37
C LEU A 336 -5.44 -7.05 -14.94
N GLU A 337 -5.52 -7.30 -13.64
CA GLU A 337 -5.42 -8.64 -13.07
C GLU A 337 -6.81 -9.30 -13.07
N GLU A 338 -7.05 -10.18 -14.04
CA GLU A 338 -8.34 -10.83 -14.21
C GLU A 338 -8.77 -11.60 -12.94
N ASP A 339 -10.03 -11.40 -12.57
CA ASP A 339 -10.72 -12.04 -11.44
C ASP A 339 -10.10 -11.77 -10.05
N ALA A 340 -9.08 -10.91 -9.98
CA ALA A 340 -8.40 -10.61 -8.74
C ALA A 340 -9.14 -9.58 -7.89
N VAL A 341 -9.06 -9.78 -6.58
CA VAL A 341 -9.50 -8.84 -5.55
C VAL A 341 -8.38 -7.86 -5.21
N HIS A 342 -8.63 -6.95 -4.27
CA HIS A 342 -7.62 -6.05 -3.72
C HIS A 342 -6.44 -6.81 -3.10
N ASP A 343 -5.26 -6.19 -3.00
CA ASP A 343 -4.06 -6.68 -2.28
C ASP A 343 -3.57 -8.11 -2.62
N THR A 344 -3.83 -8.65 -3.82
CA THR A 344 -3.24 -9.94 -4.22
C THR A 344 -1.71 -9.90 -4.13
N PHE A 345 -1.11 -8.75 -4.46
CA PHE A 345 0.32 -8.51 -4.39
C PHE A 345 0.92 -8.76 -2.99
N LEU A 346 0.29 -8.27 -1.92
CA LEU A 346 0.78 -8.45 -0.55
C LEU A 346 0.34 -9.76 0.11
N ILE A 347 -0.91 -10.17 -0.11
CA ILE A 347 -1.52 -11.26 0.67
C ILE A 347 -2.07 -12.41 -0.19
N GLY A 348 -1.73 -12.47 -1.47
CA GLY A 348 -2.23 -13.49 -2.40
C GLY A 348 -2.10 -14.92 -1.87
N ASN A 349 -1.00 -15.25 -1.21
CA ASN A 349 -0.81 -16.57 -0.57
C ASN A 349 -1.81 -16.86 0.57
N GLN A 350 -2.28 -15.83 1.28
CA GLN A 350 -3.24 -15.94 2.38
C GLN A 350 -4.69 -16.03 1.89
N ILE A 351 -4.99 -15.48 0.70
CA ILE A 351 -6.35 -15.45 0.13
C ILE A 351 -6.54 -16.41 -1.06
N GLY A 352 -5.50 -17.13 -1.46
CA GLY A 352 -5.57 -18.12 -2.55
C GLY A 352 -5.38 -17.54 -3.96
N PHE A 353 -4.70 -16.40 -4.06
CA PHE A 353 -4.35 -15.69 -5.30
C PHE A 353 -2.84 -15.64 -5.52
N ASP A 354 -2.09 -16.65 -5.05
CA ASP A 354 -0.63 -16.70 -5.18
C ASP A 354 -0.15 -16.69 -6.64
N GLU A 355 -0.78 -17.49 -7.52
CA GLU A 355 -0.50 -17.47 -8.96
C GLU A 355 -0.81 -16.11 -9.59
N SER A 356 -1.92 -15.51 -9.19
CA SER A 356 -2.36 -14.19 -9.67
C SER A 356 -1.33 -13.10 -9.31
N ALA A 357 -0.88 -13.08 -8.05
CA ALA A 357 0.15 -12.18 -7.56
C ALA A 357 1.50 -12.37 -8.26
N ARG A 358 1.89 -13.62 -8.57
CA ARG A 358 3.09 -13.93 -9.37
C ARG A 358 2.98 -13.38 -10.80
N LYS A 359 1.82 -13.53 -11.46
CA LYS A 359 1.59 -12.95 -12.79
C LYS A 359 1.66 -11.43 -12.79
N ALA A 360 1.00 -10.78 -11.83
CA ALA A 360 1.06 -9.33 -11.65
C ALA A 360 2.50 -8.83 -11.42
N THR A 361 3.27 -9.54 -10.60
CA THR A 361 4.69 -9.22 -10.34
C THR A 361 5.54 -9.44 -11.60
N SER A 362 5.28 -10.49 -12.36
CA SER A 362 5.94 -10.74 -13.65
C SER A 362 5.71 -9.62 -14.65
N ALA A 363 4.46 -9.12 -14.77
CA ALA A 363 4.12 -8.00 -15.63
C ALA A 363 4.86 -6.71 -15.19
N MET A 364 4.90 -6.42 -13.89
CA MET A 364 5.70 -5.31 -13.36
C MET A 364 7.18 -5.44 -13.75
N MET A 365 7.77 -6.63 -13.62
CA MET A 365 9.19 -6.86 -13.93
C MET A 365 9.47 -6.75 -15.43
N ALA A 366 8.58 -7.22 -16.29
CA ALA A 366 8.66 -7.04 -17.73
C ALA A 366 8.58 -5.56 -18.12
N PHE A 367 7.68 -4.78 -17.51
CA PHE A 367 7.62 -3.32 -17.68
C PHE A 367 8.93 -2.64 -17.26
N ILE A 368 9.49 -3.00 -16.10
CA ILE A 368 10.79 -2.48 -15.63
C ILE A 368 11.90 -2.74 -16.66
N GLN A 369 11.86 -3.88 -17.35
CA GLN A 369 12.83 -4.26 -18.39
C GLN A 369 12.53 -3.66 -19.78
N GLY A 370 11.43 -2.92 -19.95
CA GLY A 370 11.03 -2.32 -21.23
C GLY A 370 10.43 -3.33 -22.22
N GLN A 371 9.86 -4.43 -21.71
CA GLN A 371 9.14 -5.42 -22.51
C GLN A 371 7.66 -5.03 -22.60
N MET A 372 6.99 -5.39 -23.70
CA MET A 372 5.53 -5.29 -23.80
C MET A 372 4.89 -6.33 -22.88
N ILE A 373 3.79 -5.96 -22.20
CA ILE A 373 3.13 -6.77 -21.19
C ILE A 373 1.67 -7.08 -21.50
#